data_AF-A0A2E4EIT6-F1
#
_entry.id   AF-A0A2E4EIT6-F1
#
_cell.length_a   1.000
_cell.length_b   1.000
_cell.length_c   1.000
_cell.angle_alpha   90.00
_cell.angle_beta   90.00
_cell.angle_gamma   90.00
#
_symmetry.space_group_name_H-M   'P 1'
#
loop_
_entity.id
_entity.type
_entity.pdbx_description
1 polymer ?
#
loop_
_entity_poly.entity_id
_entity_poly.type
_entity_poly.pdbx_seq_one_letter_code
_entity_poly.pdbx_strand_id
1 'polypeptide(L)'
;MATISLFHGTTQTHAEKILKEGFRPNTCFTTDESLAEYFAECANDVHQDEHGERDNDVILVVSLPQEQLKVDWPAFEEPISIFRNEWVDSDEEWSEGMEDGSIPTPANDDDVSVALEVTTCVRCKDIVPAENISEQ
;
A
#
# COMPACT_ATOMS: atom_id res chain seq x y z
N MET A 1 9.27 -5.38 -19.48
CA MET A 1 9.52 -5.83 -18.09
C MET A 1 8.28 -6.57 -17.59
N ALA A 2 8.35 -7.21 -16.43
CA ALA A 2 7.15 -7.73 -15.77
C ALA A 2 6.37 -6.57 -15.14
N THR A 3 5.07 -6.54 -15.38
CA THR A 3 4.11 -5.68 -14.67
C THR A 3 3.64 -6.44 -13.43
N ILE A 4 3.56 -5.76 -12.28
CA ILE A 4 2.94 -6.28 -11.07
C ILE A 4 1.56 -5.63 -10.89
N SER A 5 0.60 -6.43 -10.43
CA SER A 5 -0.70 -5.94 -9.96
C SER A 5 -0.62 -5.66 -8.47
N LEU A 6 -1.09 -4.49 -8.07
CA LEU A 6 -1.13 -4.00 -6.70
C LEU A 6 -2.54 -3.47 -6.38
N PHE A 7 -2.84 -3.29 -5.11
CA PHE A 7 -4.11 -2.79 -4.60
C PHE A 7 -3.94 -1.45 -3.88
N HIS A 8 -4.99 -0.63 -3.92
CA HIS A 8 -5.10 0.62 -3.18
C HIS A 8 -6.51 0.75 -2.59
N GLY A 9 -6.62 0.69 -1.27
CA GLY A 9 -7.85 0.98 -0.55
C GLY A 9 -8.14 2.48 -0.49
N THR A 10 -9.35 2.88 -0.83
CA THR A 10 -9.79 4.28 -0.76
C THR A 10 -11.32 4.36 -0.65
N THR A 11 -11.88 5.58 -0.66
CA THR A 11 -13.34 5.77 -0.68
C THR A 11 -13.88 5.95 -2.10
N GLN A 12 -15.15 5.64 -2.37
CA GLN A 12 -15.76 5.79 -3.70
C GLN A 12 -15.56 7.19 -4.31
N THR A 13 -15.70 8.24 -3.50
CA THR A 13 -15.48 9.64 -3.94
C THR A 13 -14.05 9.87 -4.42
N HIS A 14 -13.06 9.29 -3.72
CA HIS A 14 -11.66 9.35 -4.13
C HIS A 14 -11.38 8.45 -5.33
N ALA A 15 -11.93 7.23 -5.36
CA ALA A 15 -11.79 6.29 -6.48
C ALA A 15 -12.27 6.91 -7.79
N GLU A 16 -13.44 7.54 -7.78
CA GLU A 16 -13.99 8.30 -8.90
C GLU A 16 -13.06 9.39 -9.44
N LYS A 17 -12.25 10.01 -8.57
CA LYS A 17 -11.27 11.03 -8.95
C LYS A 17 -9.98 10.40 -9.47
N ILE A 18 -9.48 9.38 -8.80
CA ILE A 18 -8.27 8.63 -9.17
C ILE A 18 -8.44 7.98 -10.55
N LEU A 19 -9.60 7.38 -10.84
CA LEU A 19 -9.93 6.80 -12.15
C LEU A 19 -10.02 7.84 -13.29
N LYS A 20 -10.01 9.15 -12.97
CA LYS A 20 -10.01 10.26 -13.94
C LYS A 20 -8.66 10.98 -14.02
N GLU A 21 -7.96 11.15 -12.89
CA GLU A 21 -6.72 11.94 -12.77
C GLU A 21 -5.43 11.10 -12.68
N GLY A 22 -5.52 9.82 -12.31
CA GLY A 22 -4.39 9.00 -11.90
C GLY A 22 -3.94 9.22 -10.46
N PHE A 23 -2.99 8.40 -9.98
CA PHE A 23 -2.34 8.64 -8.69
C PHE A 23 -1.19 9.65 -8.80
N ARG A 24 -0.88 10.30 -7.67
CA ARG A 24 0.27 11.20 -7.52
C ARG A 24 1.51 10.41 -7.09
N PRO A 25 2.74 10.94 -7.27
CA PRO A 25 3.95 10.30 -6.75
C PRO A 25 3.87 10.08 -5.23
N ASN A 26 4.48 9.00 -4.75
CA ASN A 26 4.49 8.56 -3.35
C ASN A 26 3.15 8.01 -2.79
N THR A 27 2.12 7.79 -3.61
CA THR A 27 0.96 6.98 -3.19
C THR A 27 1.42 5.56 -2.83
N CYS A 28 0.90 5.03 -1.72
CA CYS A 28 1.14 3.66 -1.25
C CYS A 28 0.19 2.67 -1.93
N PHE A 29 0.72 1.49 -2.23
CA PHE A 29 0.03 0.31 -2.75
C PHE A 29 0.53 -0.94 -2.03
N THR A 30 -0.28 -2.00 -2.03
CA THR A 30 0.08 -3.30 -1.43
C THR A 30 -0.21 -4.46 -2.40
N THR A 31 0.46 -5.60 -2.24
CA THR A 31 0.04 -6.88 -2.87
C THR A 31 -1.03 -7.64 -2.10
N ASP A 32 -1.37 -7.22 -0.88
CA ASP A 32 -2.38 -7.83 -0.02
C ASP A 32 -3.73 -7.09 -0.16
N GLU A 33 -4.75 -7.82 -0.59
CA GLU A 33 -6.11 -7.32 -0.80
C GLU A 33 -6.80 -6.93 0.51
N SER A 34 -6.61 -7.70 1.59
CA SER A 34 -7.20 -7.40 2.90
C SER A 34 -6.50 -6.24 3.61
N LEU A 35 -5.21 -6.03 3.36
CA LEU A 35 -4.54 -4.79 3.78
C LEU A 35 -5.08 -3.58 3.00
N ALA A 36 -5.45 -3.75 1.72
CA ALA A 36 -6.16 -2.71 0.97
C ALA A 36 -7.59 -2.48 1.50
N GLU A 37 -8.34 -3.50 1.89
CA GLU A 37 -9.64 -3.35 2.58
C GLU A 37 -9.48 -2.48 3.84
N TYR A 38 -8.50 -2.80 4.70
CA TYR A 38 -8.19 -2.01 5.89
C TYR A 38 -7.83 -0.55 5.58
N PHE A 39 -7.04 -0.30 4.52
CA PHE A 39 -6.75 1.07 4.09
C PHE A 39 -7.98 1.82 3.56
N ALA A 40 -8.94 1.13 2.93
CA ALA A 40 -10.20 1.74 2.52
C ALA A 40 -11.03 2.17 3.75
N GLU A 41 -11.19 1.29 4.74
CA GLU A 41 -11.86 1.62 6.01
C GLU A 41 -11.19 2.82 6.71
N CYS A 42 -9.86 2.86 6.77
CA CYS A 42 -9.11 3.98 7.35
C CYS A 42 -9.32 5.29 6.59
N ALA A 43 -9.38 5.25 5.25
CA ALA A 43 -9.65 6.43 4.43
C ALA A 43 -11.08 6.96 4.68
N ASN A 44 -12.03 6.06 4.91
CA ASN A 44 -13.43 6.37 5.16
C ASN A 44 -13.66 6.96 6.56
N ASP A 45 -12.93 6.49 7.58
CA ASP A 45 -12.94 7.09 8.93
C ASP A 45 -12.46 8.54 8.96
N VAL A 46 -11.63 8.94 7.99
CA VAL A 46 -11.15 10.32 7.81
C VAL A 46 -12.04 11.13 6.86
N HIS A 47 -12.72 10.48 5.91
CA HIS A 47 -13.56 11.12 4.89
C HIS A 47 -15.06 10.90 5.16
N GLN A 48 -15.60 11.69 6.09
CA GLN A 48 -17.04 11.82 6.31
C GLN A 48 -17.62 12.97 5.47
N ASP A 49 -18.88 12.86 5.07
CA ASP A 49 -19.61 13.94 4.40
C ASP A 49 -19.98 15.08 5.36
N GLU A 50 -20.68 16.11 4.87
CA GLU A 50 -21.12 17.25 5.70
C GLU A 50 -22.15 16.90 6.79
N HIS A 51 -22.70 15.68 6.77
CA HIS A 51 -23.64 15.13 7.76
C HIS A 51 -22.98 14.12 8.71
N GLY A 52 -21.73 13.72 8.47
CA GLY A 52 -21.02 12.69 9.24
C GLY A 52 -21.24 11.27 8.72
N GLU A 53 -21.86 11.10 7.54
CA GLU A 53 -22.04 9.80 6.91
C GLU A 53 -20.71 9.32 6.29
N ARG A 54 -20.45 8.01 6.40
CA ARG A 54 -19.32 7.34 5.75
C ARG A 54 -19.60 7.17 4.25
N ASP A 55 -18.54 7.23 3.44
CA ASP A 55 -18.57 6.87 2.03
C ASP A 55 -18.59 5.33 1.87
N ASN A 56 -18.47 4.80 0.66
CA ASN A 56 -18.27 3.36 0.43
C ASN A 56 -16.76 3.07 0.30
N ASP A 57 -16.34 1.94 0.86
CA ASP A 57 -14.98 1.43 0.75
C ASP A 57 -14.77 0.82 -0.65
N VAL A 58 -13.66 1.16 -1.32
CA VAL A 58 -13.35 0.74 -2.69
C VAL A 58 -11.89 0.33 -2.81
N ILE A 59 -11.64 -0.81 -3.45
CA ILE A 59 -10.30 -1.26 -3.83
C ILE A 59 -10.04 -0.93 -5.30
N LEU A 60 -8.93 -0.26 -5.56
CA LEU A 60 -8.41 -0.03 -6.90
C LEU A 60 -7.24 -0.97 -7.20
N VAL A 61 -7.31 -1.68 -8.32
CA VAL A 61 -6.23 -2.49 -8.87
C VAL A 61 -5.33 -1.60 -9.73
N VAL A 62 -4.02 -1.69 -9.52
CA VAL A 62 -2.99 -0.87 -10.17
C VAL A 62 -1.97 -1.77 -10.85
N SER A 63 -1.78 -1.60 -12.16
CA SER A 63 -0.85 -2.40 -12.96
C SER A 63 0.40 -1.59 -13.35
N LEU A 64 1.54 -1.85 -12.71
CA LEU A 64 2.77 -1.07 -12.90
C LEU A 64 4.04 -1.91 -13.11
N PRO A 65 5.03 -1.44 -13.89
CA PRO A 65 6.38 -2.01 -13.88
C PRO A 65 7.06 -1.79 -12.53
N GLN A 66 7.75 -2.80 -11.99
CA GLN A 66 8.42 -2.72 -10.68
C GLN A 66 9.43 -1.57 -10.57
N GLU A 67 10.07 -1.18 -11.68
CA GLU A 67 10.99 -0.04 -11.76
C GLU A 67 10.35 1.34 -11.48
N GLN A 68 9.02 1.45 -11.57
CA GLN A 68 8.25 2.64 -11.21
C GLN A 68 7.84 2.66 -9.72
N LEU A 69 8.19 1.61 -8.97
CA LEU A 69 7.90 1.46 -7.54
C LEU A 69 9.16 1.65 -6.71
N LYS A 70 8.99 2.09 -5.47
CA LYS A 70 10.04 2.19 -4.45
C LYS A 70 9.53 1.65 -3.11
N VAL A 71 10.46 1.39 -2.20
CA VAL A 71 10.19 0.96 -0.82
C VAL A 71 9.25 1.94 -0.11
N ASP A 72 8.26 1.42 0.62
CA ASP A 72 7.49 2.18 1.60
C ASP A 72 8.15 2.12 2.98
N TRP A 73 9.16 2.98 3.22
CA TRP A 73 9.90 3.01 4.49
C TRP A 73 9.02 3.14 5.74
N PRO A 74 7.97 3.99 5.77
CA PRO A 74 6.98 4.00 6.85
C PRO A 74 6.38 2.63 7.22
N ALA A 75 6.20 1.71 6.27
CA ALA A 75 5.68 0.37 6.56
C ALA A 75 6.69 -0.53 7.31
N PHE A 76 7.98 -0.15 7.31
CA PHE A 76 9.02 -0.78 8.13
C PHE A 76 9.20 -0.09 9.50
N GLU A 77 8.85 1.20 9.61
CA GLU A 77 8.93 1.98 10.84
C GLU A 77 7.76 1.69 11.79
N GLU A 78 6.53 1.63 11.27
CA GLU A 78 5.30 1.33 12.01
C GLU A 78 4.58 0.13 11.37
N PRO A 79 5.00 -1.13 11.66
CA PRO A 79 4.38 -2.32 11.09
C PRO A 79 2.92 -2.45 11.53
N ILE A 80 2.00 -2.55 10.57
CA ILE A 80 0.58 -2.69 10.86
C ILE A 80 0.34 -4.07 11.50
N SER A 81 -0.02 -4.06 12.78
CA SER A 81 0.04 -5.22 13.66
C SER A 81 -0.81 -6.42 13.23
N ILE A 82 -1.80 -6.20 12.37
CA ILE A 82 -2.72 -7.22 11.82
C ILE A 82 -2.27 -7.83 10.47
N PHE A 83 -1.23 -7.30 9.80
CA PHE A 83 -0.78 -7.75 8.46
C PHE A 83 0.70 -8.14 8.38
N ARG A 84 1.33 -8.46 9.51
CA ARG A 84 2.72 -8.98 9.52
C ARG A 84 2.88 -10.35 8.83
N ASN A 85 1.76 -11.05 8.64
CA ASN A 85 1.46 -12.16 7.72
C ASN A 85 2.36 -13.40 7.67
N GLU A 86 3.69 -13.30 7.68
CA GLU A 86 4.61 -14.45 7.68
C GLU A 86 5.83 -14.30 8.61
N TRP A 87 6.15 -13.09 9.07
CA TRP A 87 7.43 -12.84 9.77
C TRP A 87 7.35 -12.93 11.30
N VAL A 88 6.41 -12.22 11.94
CA VAL A 88 6.31 -12.09 13.41
C VAL A 88 4.88 -11.79 13.88
N ASP A 89 4.53 -12.15 15.11
CA ASP A 89 3.18 -11.96 15.68
C ASP A 89 3.07 -10.71 16.58
N SER A 90 4.21 -10.12 17.00
CA SER A 90 4.24 -8.99 17.94
C SER A 90 5.16 -7.82 17.51
N ASP A 91 4.97 -6.65 18.13
CA ASP A 91 5.83 -5.47 17.92
C ASP A 91 7.25 -5.71 18.48
N GLU A 92 7.35 -6.49 19.56
CA GLU A 92 8.61 -6.88 20.21
C GLU A 92 9.43 -7.76 19.27
N GLU A 93 8.85 -8.83 18.73
CA GLU A 93 9.50 -9.70 17.73
C GLU A 93 9.86 -8.95 16.44
N TRP A 94 9.04 -7.98 16.00
CA TRP A 94 9.40 -7.12 14.86
C TRP A 94 10.66 -6.31 15.16
N SER A 95 10.70 -5.64 16.32
CA SER A 95 11.86 -4.83 16.72
C SER A 95 13.12 -5.70 16.86
N GLU A 96 13.02 -6.85 17.53
CA GLU A 96 14.14 -7.79 17.68
C GLU A 96 14.61 -8.33 16.31
N GLY A 97 13.68 -8.70 15.43
CA GLY A 97 13.99 -9.27 14.12
C GLY A 97 14.60 -8.26 13.12
N MET A 98 14.24 -6.99 13.24
CA MET A 98 14.88 -5.88 12.51
C MET A 98 16.27 -5.54 13.09
N GLU A 99 16.46 -5.67 14.40
CA GLU A 99 17.75 -5.42 15.07
C GLU A 99 18.78 -6.55 14.85
N ASP A 100 18.35 -7.81 14.86
CA ASP A 100 19.23 -8.98 14.67
C ASP A 100 19.41 -9.38 13.20
N GLY A 101 18.57 -8.84 12.30
CA GLY A 101 18.60 -9.04 10.86
C GLY A 101 17.95 -10.35 10.40
N SER A 102 17.13 -10.99 11.22
CA SER A 102 16.29 -12.12 10.83
C SER A 102 15.11 -11.71 9.95
N ILE A 103 14.64 -10.46 10.05
CA ILE A 103 13.71 -9.84 9.09
C ILE A 103 14.53 -9.12 8.00
N PRO A 104 14.38 -9.49 6.71
CA PRO A 104 15.07 -8.81 5.62
C PRO A 104 14.70 -7.32 5.56
N THR A 105 15.70 -6.45 5.50
CA THR A 105 15.51 -5.00 5.32
C THR A 105 15.98 -4.58 3.93
N PRO A 106 15.22 -3.76 3.18
CA PRO A 106 15.64 -3.27 1.86
C PRO A 106 16.97 -2.54 1.91
N ALA A 107 17.85 -2.74 0.93
CA ALA A 107 19.16 -2.09 0.91
C ALA A 107 19.11 -0.61 0.51
N ASN A 108 18.03 -0.16 -0.15
CA ASN A 108 17.79 1.20 -0.66
C ASN A 108 16.35 1.32 -1.23
N ASP A 109 15.93 2.54 -1.60
CA ASP A 109 14.62 2.83 -2.19
C ASP A 109 14.21 1.95 -3.40
N ASP A 110 15.16 1.46 -4.20
CA ASP A 110 14.89 0.64 -5.38
C ASP A 110 14.77 -0.87 -5.06
N ASP A 111 15.03 -1.30 -3.82
CA ASP A 111 14.97 -2.69 -3.37
C ASP A 111 13.52 -3.14 -3.04
N VAL A 112 12.67 -2.96 -4.04
CA VAL A 112 11.22 -3.22 -4.00
C VAL A 112 10.89 -4.68 -3.74
N SER A 113 11.76 -5.61 -4.14
CA SER A 113 11.50 -7.05 -3.93
C SER A 113 11.46 -7.40 -2.44
N VAL A 114 12.36 -6.84 -1.63
CA VAL A 114 12.33 -7.04 -0.18
C VAL A 114 11.11 -6.36 0.46
N ALA A 115 10.72 -5.17 0.00
CA ALA A 115 9.51 -4.50 0.48
C ALA A 115 8.24 -5.33 0.22
N LEU A 116 8.10 -5.88 -0.98
CA LEU A 116 6.98 -6.76 -1.35
C LEU A 116 6.96 -8.08 -0.56
N GLU A 117 8.13 -8.64 -0.26
CA GLU A 117 8.28 -9.88 0.54
C GLU A 117 7.98 -9.69 2.03
N VAL A 118 8.32 -8.52 2.59
CA VAL A 118 8.33 -8.31 4.04
C VAL A 118 7.14 -7.51 4.55
N THR A 119 6.75 -6.43 3.87
CA THR A 119 5.64 -5.56 4.30
C THR A 119 4.45 -5.59 3.34
N THR A 120 4.60 -6.22 2.16
CA THR A 120 3.71 -6.13 0.98
C THR A 120 3.56 -4.72 0.39
N CYS A 121 4.10 -3.69 1.05
CA CYS A 121 3.81 -2.28 0.80
C CYS A 121 4.92 -1.58 0.01
N VAL A 122 4.49 -0.79 -0.99
CA VAL A 122 5.36 -0.07 -1.92
C VAL A 122 4.75 1.28 -2.26
N ARG A 123 5.55 2.20 -2.80
CA ARG A 123 5.07 3.49 -3.32
C ARG A 123 5.42 3.69 -4.79
N CYS A 124 4.61 4.40 -5.55
CA CYS A 124 5.04 4.89 -6.86
C CYS A 124 6.13 5.99 -6.75
N LYS A 125 7.08 5.98 -7.69
CA LYS A 125 8.09 7.03 -7.86
C LYS A 125 7.52 8.29 -8.54
N ASP A 126 6.54 8.11 -9.41
CA ASP A 126 5.95 9.16 -10.26
C ASP A 126 4.42 9.00 -10.37
N ILE A 127 3.78 9.84 -11.18
CA ILE A 127 2.35 9.78 -11.49
C ILE A 127 1.99 8.43 -12.11
N VAL A 128 0.89 7.82 -11.64
CA VAL A 128 0.31 6.62 -12.22
C VAL A 128 -0.86 7.03 -13.12
N PRO A 129 -0.76 6.87 -14.45
CA PRO A 129 -1.86 7.21 -15.36
C PRO A 129 -3.13 6.39 -15.08
N ALA A 130 -4.30 7.01 -15.26
CA ALA A 130 -5.60 6.37 -15.05
C ALA A 130 -5.82 5.09 -15.89
N GLU A 131 -5.18 4.98 -17.06
CA GLU A 131 -5.21 3.77 -17.90
C GLU A 131 -4.55 2.52 -17.28
N ASN A 132 -3.76 2.69 -16.21
CA ASN A 132 -3.16 1.60 -15.43
C ASN A 132 -3.96 1.24 -14.17
N ILE A 133 -5.16 1.81 -13.99
CA ILE A 133 -5.98 1.69 -12.78
C ILE A 133 -7.37 1.16 -13.17
N SER A 134 -7.89 0.20 -12.40
CA SER A 134 -9.27 -0.25 -12.48
C SER A 134 -9.88 -0.43 -11.10
N GLU A 135 -11.19 -0.31 -10.98
CA GLU A 135 -11.93 -0.85 -9.83
C GLU A 135 -11.92 -2.39 -9.90
N GLN A 136 -12.05 -3.06 -8.75
CA GLN A 136 -12.03 -4.52 -8.63
C GLN A 136 -13.40 -5.18 -8.91
#